data_AF-A0A925NCS7-F1
#
_entry.id   AF-A0A925NCS7-F1
#
_cell.length_a   1.000
_cell.length_b   1.000
_cell.length_c   1.000
_cell.angle_alpha   90.00
_cell.angle_beta   90.00
_cell.angle_gamma   90.00
#
_symmetry.space_group_name_H-M   'P 1'
#
loop_
_entity.id
_entity.type
_entity.pdbx_description
1 polymer ?
#
loop_
_entity_poly.entity_id
_entity_poly.type
_entity_poly.pdbx_seq_one_letter_code
_entity_poly.pdbx_strand_id
1 'polypeptide(L)'
;MRVALESPGQPEFILLIADLSTFGIPAAKLGLGYEYAGVAALARLVGPSNARDILFSARFMPAEEARGMGLVNFVVSEDELESRVRSYAASLAHNAPLTVRAAEAAINTFERYSPTDAAAVANLVDACFNTEDYAEGRRAFSEKRMPEFKGR
;
A
#
# COMPACT_ATOMS: atom_id res chain seq x y z
N MET A 1 18.59 -3.77 -0.64
CA MET A 1 17.15 -3.54 -0.45
C MET A 1 16.49 -3.48 -1.82
N ARG A 2 15.95 -4.60 -2.31
CA ARG A 2 15.14 -4.63 -3.54
C ARG A 2 13.73 -5.01 -3.12
N VAL A 3 12.77 -4.12 -3.37
CA VAL A 3 11.40 -4.34 -3.88
C VAL A 3 10.61 -3.06 -3.60
N ALA A 4 10.20 -2.39 -4.67
CA ALA A 4 8.99 -1.58 -4.71
C ALA A 4 8.47 -1.69 -6.14
N LEU A 5 7.20 -2.04 -6.31
CA LEU A 5 6.50 -1.80 -7.57
C LEU A 5 6.21 -0.30 -7.61
N GLU A 6 7.19 0.50 -8.04
CA GLU A 6 6.97 1.92 -8.32
C GLU A 6 6.65 2.07 -9.81
N SER A 7 5.41 2.47 -10.11
CA SER A 7 5.07 3.12 -11.36
C SER A 7 4.53 4.52 -11.02
N PRO A 8 4.93 5.58 -11.72
CA PRO A 8 4.37 6.91 -11.50
C PRO A 8 2.84 6.89 -11.66
N GLY A 9 2.10 7.29 -10.62
CA GLY A 9 0.64 7.36 -10.62
C GLY A 9 -0.12 6.08 -10.23
N GLN A 10 0.41 5.27 -9.30
CA GLN A 10 -0.23 4.08 -8.72
C GLN A 10 -0.15 4.08 -7.18
N PRO A 11 -1.02 3.34 -6.47
CA PRO A 11 -1.21 3.46 -5.02
C PRO A 11 0.05 3.17 -4.22
N GLU A 12 0.27 3.98 -3.18
CA GLU A 12 1.25 3.73 -2.12
C GLU A 12 1.01 2.39 -1.42
N PHE A 13 2.00 1.86 -0.71
CA PHE A 13 2.83 0.77 -1.21
C PHE A 13 2.32 -0.56 -0.63
N ILE A 14 2.35 -1.65 -1.40
CA ILE A 14 2.26 -3.01 -0.84
C ILE A 14 3.67 -3.59 -0.84
N LEU A 15 4.25 -3.70 0.36
CA LEU A 15 5.64 -4.07 0.56
C LEU A 15 5.75 -5.59 0.76
N LEU A 16 6.24 -6.27 -0.28
CA LEU A 16 6.68 -7.66 -0.23
C LEU A 16 8.20 -7.68 -0.14
N ILE A 17 8.74 -8.36 0.87
CA ILE A 17 10.16 -8.29 1.20
C ILE A 17 10.73 -9.69 1.46
N ALA A 18 12.00 -9.90 1.10
CA ALA A 18 12.73 -11.12 1.44
C ALA A 18 13.04 -11.20 2.95
N ASP A 19 12.88 -12.37 3.56
CA ASP A 19 13.09 -12.69 4.97
C ASP A 19 14.42 -12.20 5.57
N LEU A 20 15.53 -12.27 4.82
CA LEU A 20 16.85 -11.80 5.27
C LEU A 20 17.04 -10.27 5.20
N SER A 21 16.00 -9.52 4.82
CA SER A 21 16.07 -8.06 4.75
C SER A 21 16.13 -7.42 6.13
N THR A 22 16.81 -6.28 6.20
CA THR A 22 16.98 -5.50 7.43
C THR A 22 16.51 -4.06 7.21
N PHE A 23 15.81 -3.51 8.20
CA PHE A 23 15.20 -2.17 8.18
C PHE A 23 15.75 -1.30 9.29
N GLY A 24 15.82 0.01 9.10
CA GLY A 24 16.20 0.95 10.15
C GLY A 24 16.36 2.37 9.63
N ILE A 25 16.23 3.34 10.53
CA ILE A 25 16.41 4.76 10.23
C ILE A 25 17.56 5.28 11.10
N PRO A 26 18.81 5.30 10.61
CA PRO A 26 19.99 5.55 11.43
C PRO A 26 20.23 7.04 11.77
N ALA A 27 19.28 7.94 11.50
CA ALA A 27 19.47 9.39 11.59
C ALA A 27 19.94 9.87 12.98
N ALA A 28 19.43 9.29 14.07
CA ALA A 28 19.87 9.64 15.42
C ALA A 28 21.36 9.34 15.67
N LYS A 29 21.92 8.31 15.03
CA LYS A 29 23.37 8.00 15.10
C LYS A 29 24.24 8.97 14.30
N LEU A 30 23.63 9.72 13.38
CA LEU A 30 24.30 10.64 12.46
C LEU A 30 24.04 12.12 12.82
N GLY A 31 23.23 12.40 13.84
CA GLY A 31 22.83 13.76 14.21
C GLY A 31 21.93 14.44 13.17
N LEU A 32 21.17 13.66 12.39
CA LEU A 32 20.30 14.18 11.32
C LEU A 32 18.86 14.38 11.82
N GLY A 33 18.26 15.50 11.43
CA GLY A 33 16.82 15.73 11.58
C GLY A 33 16.04 15.32 10.33
N TYR A 34 14.78 14.93 10.51
CA TYR A 34 13.83 14.74 9.42
C TYR A 34 12.77 15.85 9.43
N GLU A 35 12.23 16.13 8.26
CA GLU A 35 11.05 16.97 8.14
C GLU A 35 9.84 16.34 8.84
N TYR A 36 8.98 17.20 9.39
CA TYR A 36 7.77 16.77 10.12
C TYR A 36 6.89 15.83 9.28
N ALA A 37 6.74 16.08 7.98
CA ALA A 37 5.90 15.27 7.10
C ALA A 37 6.33 13.80 7.06
N GLY A 38 7.64 13.53 6.96
CA GLY A 38 8.17 12.16 6.95
C GLY A 38 8.00 11.44 8.30
N VAL A 39 8.22 12.15 9.41
CA VAL A 39 8.01 11.61 10.76
C VAL A 39 6.54 11.31 11.01
N ALA A 40 5.64 12.20 10.58
CA ALA A 40 4.20 12.03 10.70
C ALA A 40 3.70 10.84 9.85
N ALA A 41 4.21 10.67 8.62
CA ALA A 41 3.91 9.53 7.78
C ALA A 41 4.33 8.21 8.44
N LEU A 42 5.56 8.12 8.96
CA LEU A 42 6.02 6.94 9.70
C LEU A 42 5.12 6.65 10.92
N ALA A 43 4.81 7.67 11.73
CA ALA A 43 3.98 7.49 12.91
C ALA A 43 2.54 7.06 12.60
N ARG A 44 2.00 7.42 11.42
CA ARG A 44 0.71 6.92 10.95
C ARG A 44 0.80 5.48 10.50
N LEU A 45 1.87 5.12 9.81
CA LEU A 45 2.08 3.76 9.28
C LEU A 45 2.27 2.73 10.41
N VAL A 46 3.20 2.99 11.34
CA VAL A 46 3.59 2.00 12.36
C VAL A 46 3.04 2.31 13.76
N GLY A 47 2.30 3.41 13.91
CA GLY A 47 1.87 3.93 15.19
C GLY A 47 2.97 4.72 15.92
N PRO A 48 2.59 5.64 16.85
CA PRO A 48 3.55 6.52 17.52
C PRO A 48 4.51 5.80 18.46
N SER A 49 4.17 4.59 18.95
CA SER A 49 5.06 3.80 19.79
C SER A 49 6.23 3.23 18.99
N ASN A 50 5.94 2.53 17.89
CA ASN A 50 6.98 1.93 17.04
C ASN A 50 7.79 3.02 16.33
N ALA A 51 7.17 4.12 15.91
CA ALA A 51 7.90 5.23 15.30
C ALA A 51 8.95 5.83 16.24
N ARG A 52 8.64 5.95 17.54
CA ARG A 52 9.62 6.38 18.55
C ARG A 52 10.76 5.37 18.68
N ASP A 53 10.46 4.08 18.77
CA ASP A 53 11.50 3.05 18.83
C ASP A 53 12.42 3.11 17.60
N ILE A 54 11.85 3.11 16.39
CA ILE A 54 12.60 3.18 15.12
C ILE A 54 13.52 4.42 15.08
N LEU A 55 12.97 5.61 15.37
CA LEU A 55 13.71 6.86 15.25
C LEU A 55 14.71 7.09 16.38
N PHE A 56 14.37 6.72 17.62
CA PHE A 56 15.20 7.03 18.79
C PHE A 56 16.30 6.00 18.99
N SER A 57 15.99 4.71 18.83
CA SER A 57 17.01 3.65 18.95
C SER A 57 17.96 3.67 17.76
N ALA A 58 17.48 4.12 16.58
CA ALA A 58 18.19 4.01 15.30
C ALA A 58 18.73 2.58 15.07
N ARG A 59 18.04 1.57 15.62
CA ARG A 59 18.43 0.17 15.50
C ARG A 59 18.00 -0.39 14.16
N PHE A 60 18.67 -1.46 13.79
CA PHE A 60 18.27 -2.28 12.67
C PHE A 60 17.32 -3.38 13.14
N MET A 61 16.33 -3.72 12.32
CA MET A 61 15.25 -4.64 12.62
C MET A 61 15.16 -5.69 11.50
N PRO A 62 15.01 -6.99 11.79
CA PRO A 62 14.76 -8.01 10.77
C PRO A 62 13.37 -7.85 10.14
N ALA A 63 13.17 -8.44 8.97
CA ALA A 63 11.95 -8.32 8.17
C ALA A 63 10.66 -8.69 8.94
N GLU A 64 10.67 -9.76 9.72
CA GLU A 64 9.49 -10.18 10.51
C GLU A 64 9.11 -9.18 11.60
N GLU A 65 10.10 -8.53 12.21
CA GLU A 65 9.82 -7.47 13.19
C GLU A 65 9.22 -6.24 12.49
N ALA A 66 9.78 -5.85 11.35
CA ALA A 66 9.23 -4.76 10.54
C ALA A 66 7.77 -5.07 10.10
N ARG A 67 7.46 -6.32 9.78
CA ARG A 67 6.09 -6.79 9.51
C ARG A 67 5.20 -6.66 10.73
N GLY A 68 5.65 -7.10 11.90
CA GLY A 68 4.92 -6.97 13.16
C GLY A 68 4.64 -5.51 13.57
N MET A 69 5.49 -4.58 13.15
CA MET A 69 5.29 -3.14 13.36
C MET A 69 4.36 -2.47 12.35
N GLY A 70 3.96 -3.17 11.27
CA GLY A 70 3.17 -2.60 10.18
C GLY A 70 3.99 -1.84 9.12
N LEU A 71 5.32 -1.93 9.17
CA LEU A 71 6.22 -1.32 8.17
C LEU A 71 6.27 -2.14 6.88
N VAL A 72 5.97 -3.45 6.94
CA VAL A 72 6.01 -4.39 5.82
C VAL A 72 4.70 -5.18 5.79
N ASN A 73 4.12 -5.40 4.60
CA ASN A 73 2.88 -6.17 4.46
C ASN A 73 3.15 -7.68 4.43
N PHE A 74 4.14 -8.11 3.64
CA PHE A 74 4.46 -9.52 3.45
C PHE A 74 5.96 -9.76 3.52
N VAL A 75 6.32 -10.83 4.23
CA VAL A 75 7.68 -11.37 4.26
C VAL A 75 7.62 -12.75 3.63
N VAL A 76 8.53 -13.00 2.70
CA VAL A 76 8.62 -14.25 1.93
C VAL A 76 10.09 -14.66 1.84
N SER A 77 10.37 -15.92 1.53
CA SER A 77 11.75 -16.34 1.30
C SER A 77 12.32 -15.64 0.05
N GLU A 78 13.63 -15.46 0.01
CA GLU A 78 14.31 -14.77 -1.08
C GLU A 78 14.05 -15.42 -2.46
N ASP A 79 13.98 -16.75 -2.51
CA ASP A 79 13.70 -17.52 -3.72
C ASP A 79 12.24 -17.40 -4.19
N GLU A 80 11.30 -17.13 -3.29
CA GLU A 80 9.89 -16.93 -3.63
C GLU A 80 9.54 -15.49 -4.02
N LEU A 81 10.37 -14.52 -3.61
CA LEU A 81 10.05 -13.08 -3.69
C LEU A 81 9.56 -12.63 -5.07
N GLU A 82 10.30 -12.95 -6.13
CA GLU A 82 9.92 -12.52 -7.48
C GLU A 82 8.58 -13.14 -7.92
N SER A 83 8.41 -14.45 -7.70
CA SER A 83 7.19 -15.16 -8.03
C SER A 83 5.98 -14.60 -7.27
N ARG A 84 6.18 -14.27 -6.00
CA ARG A 84 5.14 -13.71 -5.13
C ARG A 84 4.74 -12.31 -5.56
N VAL A 85 5.71 -11.43 -5.83
CA VAL A 85 5.44 -10.09 -6.37
C VAL A 85 4.65 -10.18 -7.67
N ARG A 86 5.06 -11.03 -8.62
CA ARG A 86 4.36 -11.20 -9.91
C ARG A 86 2.94 -11.73 -9.72
N SER A 87 2.77 -12.78 -8.91
CA SER A 87 1.45 -13.38 -8.66
C SER A 87 0.50 -12.40 -7.97
N TYR A 88 1.01 -11.62 -7.03
CA TYR A 88 0.23 -10.65 -6.29
C TYR A 88 -0.17 -9.48 -7.18
N ALA A 89 0.79 -8.91 -7.93
CA ALA A 89 0.51 -7.86 -8.91
C ALA A 89 -0.51 -8.32 -9.96
N ALA A 90 -0.37 -9.56 -10.46
CA ALA A 90 -1.35 -10.14 -11.37
C ALA A 90 -2.73 -10.21 -10.71
N SER A 91 -2.84 -10.67 -9.46
CA SER A 91 -4.13 -10.72 -8.75
C SER A 91 -4.79 -9.35 -8.62
N LEU A 92 -3.99 -8.30 -8.36
CA LEU A 92 -4.49 -6.93 -8.28
C LEU A 92 -4.96 -6.41 -9.64
N ALA A 93 -4.25 -6.76 -10.71
CA ALA A 93 -4.62 -6.38 -12.08
C ALA A 93 -5.94 -7.00 -12.56
N HIS A 94 -6.42 -8.08 -11.91
CA HIS A 94 -7.74 -8.67 -12.18
C HIS A 94 -8.89 -7.96 -11.44
N ASN A 95 -8.60 -6.98 -10.58
CA ASN A 95 -9.65 -6.22 -9.90
C ASN A 95 -10.19 -5.10 -10.78
N ALA A 96 -11.40 -4.63 -10.48
CA ALA A 96 -12.04 -3.55 -11.22
C ALA A 96 -11.18 -2.26 -11.10
N PRO A 97 -10.58 -1.77 -12.20
CA PRO A 97 -9.56 -0.73 -12.11
C PRO A 97 -10.14 0.61 -11.64
N LEU A 98 -11.40 0.93 -11.98
CA LEU A 98 -12.05 2.15 -11.49
C LEU A 98 -12.35 2.08 -9.99
N THR A 99 -12.69 0.91 -9.46
CA THR A 99 -12.86 0.69 -8.03
C THR A 99 -11.54 0.83 -7.27
N VAL A 100 -10.44 0.27 -7.80
CA VAL A 100 -9.11 0.41 -7.20
C VAL A 100 -8.69 1.89 -7.14
N ARG A 101 -8.88 2.65 -8.23
CA ARG A 101 -8.59 4.09 -8.26
C ARG A 101 -9.42 4.89 -7.26
N ALA A 102 -10.72 4.58 -7.13
CA ALA A 102 -11.58 5.26 -6.16
C ALA A 102 -11.13 4.98 -4.71
N ALA A 103 -10.75 3.74 -4.41
CA ALA A 103 -10.23 3.36 -3.10
C ALA A 103 -8.89 4.06 -2.79
N GLU A 104 -7.97 4.10 -3.75
CA GLU A 104 -6.70 4.83 -3.63
C GLU A 104 -6.92 6.32 -3.35
N ALA A 105 -7.81 6.97 -4.11
CA ALA A 105 -8.16 8.37 -3.88
C ALA A 105 -8.70 8.61 -2.46
N ALA A 106 -9.55 7.71 -1.98
CA ALA A 106 -10.11 7.78 -0.62
C ALA A 106 -9.02 7.66 0.46
N ILE A 107 -8.09 6.70 0.32
CA ILE A 107 -6.97 6.50 1.24
C ILE A 107 -6.06 7.74 1.25
N ASN A 108 -5.67 8.24 0.08
CA ASN A 108 -4.81 9.41 -0.04
C ASN A 108 -5.46 10.67 0.57
N THR A 109 -6.77 10.84 0.40
CA THR A 109 -7.53 11.94 1.04
C THR A 109 -7.58 11.78 2.57
N PHE A 110 -7.78 10.55 3.06
CA PHE A 110 -7.74 10.25 4.49
C PHE A 110 -6.38 10.59 5.11
N GLU A 111 -5.27 10.19 4.48
CA GLU A 111 -3.93 10.43 5.00
C GLU A 111 -3.53 11.91 5.07
N ARG A 112 -4.04 12.72 4.13
CA ARG A 112 -3.84 14.17 4.14
C ARG A 112 -4.68 14.89 5.20
N TYR A 113 -5.62 14.22 5.87
CA TYR A 113 -6.62 14.84 6.75
C TYR A 113 -7.32 16.03 6.05
N SER A 114 -7.58 15.90 4.75
CA SER A 114 -8.12 16.98 3.92
C SER A 114 -9.59 16.69 3.60
N PRO A 115 -10.56 17.13 4.44
CA PRO A 115 -11.98 16.91 4.18
C PRO A 115 -12.49 17.64 2.92
N THR A 116 -11.72 18.59 2.37
CA THR A 116 -12.09 19.31 1.14
C THR A 116 -12.15 18.41 -0.08
N ASP A 117 -11.45 17.28 -0.08
CA ASP A 117 -11.37 16.37 -1.23
C ASP A 117 -12.45 15.27 -1.18
N ALA A 118 -13.23 15.19 -0.10
CA ALA A 118 -14.21 14.13 0.12
C ALA A 118 -15.30 14.08 -0.97
N ALA A 119 -15.71 15.25 -1.49
CA ALA A 119 -16.69 15.31 -2.59
C ALA A 119 -16.13 14.76 -3.90
N ALA A 120 -14.84 14.98 -4.19
CA ALA A 120 -14.19 14.43 -5.38
C ALA A 120 -14.09 12.90 -5.29
N VAL A 121 -13.77 12.37 -4.10
CA VAL A 121 -13.77 10.93 -3.83
C VAL A 121 -15.18 10.34 -3.99
N ALA A 122 -16.22 11.01 -3.47
CA ALA A 122 -17.60 10.57 -3.62
C ALA A 122 -18.00 10.43 -5.11
N ASN A 123 -17.64 11.39 -5.95
CA ASN A 123 -17.89 11.32 -7.38
C ASN A 123 -17.18 10.12 -8.06
N LEU A 124 -15.95 9.79 -7.65
CA LEU A 124 -15.25 8.61 -8.15
C LEU A 124 -15.93 7.30 -7.74
N VAL A 125 -16.43 7.24 -6.50
CA VAL A 125 -17.18 6.09 -5.99
C VAL A 125 -18.50 5.93 -6.73
N ASP A 126 -19.26 7.03 -6.89
CA ASP A 126 -20.54 7.02 -7.59
C ASP A 126 -20.38 6.62 -9.06
N ALA A 127 -19.31 7.09 -9.71
CA ALA A 127 -18.99 6.71 -11.08
C ALA A 127 -18.80 5.20 -11.24
N CYS A 128 -18.25 4.50 -10.23
CA CYS A 128 -18.05 3.05 -10.30
C CYS A 128 -19.35 2.26 -10.50
N PHE A 129 -20.48 2.72 -9.93
CA PHE A 129 -21.76 2.02 -10.04
C PHE A 129 -22.40 2.10 -11.43
N ASN A 130 -21.94 3.03 -12.28
CA ASN A 130 -22.46 3.26 -13.62
C ASN A 130 -21.58 2.65 -14.73
N THR A 131 -20.67 1.73 -14.39
CA THR A 131 -19.68 1.14 -15.32
C THR A 131 -20.13 -0.20 -15.91
N GLU A 132 -19.58 -0.59 -17.07
CA GLU A 132 -19.68 -1.96 -17.61
C GLU A 132 -19.07 -2.95 -16.61
N ASP A 133 -17.99 -2.54 -15.93
CA ASP A 133 -17.29 -3.34 -14.92
C ASP A 133 -18.19 -3.71 -13.73
N TYR A 134 -19.04 -2.80 -13.26
CA TYR A 134 -19.98 -3.11 -12.17
C TYR A 134 -20.97 -4.20 -12.58
N ALA A 135 -21.55 -4.08 -13.77
CA ALA A 135 -22.47 -5.08 -14.31
C ALA A 135 -21.78 -6.44 -14.52
N GLU A 136 -20.57 -6.44 -15.08
CA GLU A 136 -19.76 -7.63 -15.29
C GLU A 136 -19.36 -8.30 -13.97
N GLY A 137 -18.90 -7.54 -12.99
CA GLY A 137 -18.52 -8.07 -11.67
C GLY A 137 -19.68 -8.78 -10.99
N ARG A 138 -20.88 -8.17 -11.03
CA ARG A 138 -22.12 -8.78 -10.51
C ARG A 138 -22.49 -10.05 -11.25
N ARG A 139 -22.41 -10.05 -12.58
CA ARG A 139 -22.71 -11.21 -13.43
C ARG A 139 -21.72 -12.35 -13.18
N ALA A 140 -20.42 -12.08 -13.29
CA ALA A 140 -19.36 -13.05 -13.07
C ALA A 140 -19.42 -13.69 -11.68
N PHE A 141 -19.73 -12.89 -10.65
CA PHE A 141 -19.96 -13.39 -9.30
C PHE A 141 -21.13 -14.37 -9.23
N SER A 142 -22.27 -14.03 -9.85
CA SER A 142 -23.44 -14.94 -9.90
C SER A 142 -23.17 -16.22 -10.69
N GLU A 143 -22.33 -16.13 -11.74
CA GLU A 143 -21.93 -17.23 -12.62
C GLU A 143 -20.73 -18.04 -12.09
N LYS A 144 -20.14 -17.63 -10.95
CA LYS A 144 -18.94 -18.24 -10.33
C LYS A 144 -17.74 -18.34 -11.29
N ARG A 145 -17.55 -17.33 -12.12
CA ARG A 145 -16.39 -17.20 -13.03
C ARG A 145 -15.58 -15.96 -12.70
N MET A 146 -14.37 -15.89 -13.25
CA MET A 146 -13.55 -14.67 -13.17
C MET A 146 -14.21 -13.54 -13.98
N PRO A 147 -14.26 -12.31 -13.44
CA PRO A 147 -14.74 -11.15 -14.18
C PRO A 147 -13.70 -10.66 -15.19
N GLU A 148 -14.18 -10.10 -16.30
CA GLU A 148 -13.35 -9.40 -17.29
C GLU A 148 -13.56 -7.89 -17.22
N PHE A 149 -12.81 -7.21 -16.35
CA PHE A 149 -12.90 -5.75 -16.23
C PHE A 149 -12.13 -5.02 -17.33
N LYS A 150 -12.72 -3.93 -17.85
CA LYS A 150 -12.23 -3.12 -18.97
C LYS A 150 -12.00 -1.66 -18.61
N GLY A 151 -12.36 -1.24 -17.39
CA GLY A 151 -12.15 0.11 -16.89
C GLY A 151 -13.04 1.16 -17.52
N ARG A 152 -14.29 0.79 -17.84
CA ARG A 152 -15.31 1.66 -18.42
C ARG A 152 -16.70 1.22 -17.98
#